data_AF-A0A975MK38-F1
#
_entry.id   AF-A0A975MK38-F1
#
_cell.length_a   1.000
_cell.length_b   1.000
_cell.length_c   1.000
_cell.angle_alpha   90.00
_cell.angle_beta   90.00
_cell.angle_gamma   90.00
#
_symmetry.space_group_name_H-M   'P 1'
#
loop_
_entity.id
_entity.type
_entity.pdbx_description
1 polymer ?
#
loop_
_entity_poly.entity_id
_entity_poly.type
_entity_poly.pdbx_seq_one_letter_code
_entity_poly.pdbx_strand_id
1 'polypeptide(L)'
;MRHSLGRLTGSAVALVALGTVAACSDTRDTRDPGGTGPETTDTTSDGSALGSSGMSGSSSGSGAGRDDGDLAAPRSPEGSRSQERDDGPPRRLSLAFAGDIHFEGALEGLLTRRGSDLGPMAPRLREADLAVVNLETALSGSRARDPKALEVPGQRYWFRADPDRALAVLARSGVDAASMANNHAGDYGQGGLRSALGAASRSPVKVVGARGDRAAAFRPATFRVRGVSVGVLAVDSSIIEGASPVWSAERGTGPGIAAAHGRDTGRILAATRRAARDHDVVVVMPHWGTAGMRCPDAEQQRIAAELTEAGADVIVGAHAHVTQGAGMMGDSYVGYGLGDFAWYHGQRPRTGVLTVDLSVDGDRVTVVGDDWATARIPAGGGVPRPSETPRQDTEHWQNLRGCAGLAPVGAPEQRRDDALRTASAPRTDDGLPAYEAQVDELPPAVRRRMTGVSHQPDQCPVSLDELRLLTVDRVAFDGSAKQGRIVVHQDVADEVVDIFGEIYDAGFPIRRMRLVDAYGGDDNRSMRANNTSGYNCRTVAGTDRLSNHAFGRAIDINPRQNPYVTSSGVQPRGADGFAEAPRQAGADAADGVIVRGGPVMNAFTIRGWSWGADFADYQHFAKN
;
A
#
# COMPACT_ATOMS: atom_id res chain seq x y z
N MET A 1 -45.18 46.25 -38.63
CA MET A 1 -44.93 46.93 -37.33
C MET A 1 -45.40 46.00 -36.21
N ARG A 2 -44.66 45.87 -35.09
CA ARG A 2 -45.04 46.25 -33.71
C ARG A 2 -46.47 45.83 -33.28
N HIS A 3 -46.75 45.25 -32.10
CA HIS A 3 -46.00 44.84 -30.88
C HIS A 3 -47.03 44.04 -30.00
N SER A 4 -46.73 43.32 -28.90
CA SER A 4 -45.50 42.83 -28.25
C SER A 4 -45.84 41.63 -27.31
N LEU A 5 -44.78 40.93 -26.89
CA LEU A 5 -44.64 39.82 -25.91
C LEU A 5 -45.41 39.98 -24.57
N GLY A 6 -45.61 38.92 -23.77
CA GLY A 6 -45.15 37.53 -23.93
C GLY A 6 -45.59 36.58 -22.79
N ARG A 7 -45.19 35.30 -22.88
CA ARG A 7 -45.51 34.24 -21.90
C ARG A 7 -44.28 33.76 -21.14
N LEU A 8 -44.47 33.35 -19.89
CA LEU A 8 -43.64 32.35 -19.19
C LEU A 8 -44.56 31.33 -18.52
N THR A 9 -44.19 30.05 -18.58
CA THR A 9 -44.92 28.92 -17.98
C THR A 9 -43.94 28.10 -17.14
N GLY A 10 -44.35 27.73 -15.93
CA GLY A 10 -43.47 27.08 -14.95
C GLY A 10 -43.13 25.62 -15.27
N SER A 11 -42.12 25.10 -14.57
CA SER A 11 -41.77 23.67 -14.52
C SER A 11 -42.35 23.03 -13.26
N ALA A 12 -42.81 21.78 -13.36
CA ALA A 12 -43.28 21.01 -12.21
C ALA A 12 -42.17 20.11 -11.65
N VAL A 13 -42.15 19.94 -10.33
CA VAL A 13 -41.30 18.96 -9.63
C VAL A 13 -42.20 17.88 -9.05
N ALA A 14 -41.86 16.61 -9.28
CA ALA A 14 -42.59 15.46 -8.74
C ALA A 14 -41.83 14.83 -7.57
N LEU A 15 -42.50 14.64 -6.43
CA LEU A 15 -42.01 13.79 -5.35
C LEU A 15 -42.30 12.32 -5.68
N VAL A 16 -41.43 11.41 -5.24
CA VAL A 16 -41.72 9.99 -5.06
C VAL A 16 -41.41 9.64 -3.60
N ALA A 17 -42.32 8.93 -2.94
CA ALA A 17 -42.26 8.66 -1.50
C ALA A 17 -41.53 7.36 -1.17
N LEU A 18 -40.99 7.27 0.06
CA LEU A 18 -40.50 6.01 0.63
C LEU A 18 -41.68 5.12 1.06
N GLY A 19 -41.60 3.83 0.76
CA GLY A 19 -42.53 2.81 1.25
C GLY A 19 -41.91 1.98 2.37
N THR A 20 -42.45 2.06 3.58
CA THR A 20 -42.11 1.14 4.69
C THR A 20 -42.94 -0.13 4.61
N VAL A 21 -42.31 -1.30 4.76
CA VAL A 21 -43.00 -2.59 4.87
C VAL A 21 -43.20 -2.93 6.35
N ALA A 22 -44.46 -3.08 6.76
CA ALA A 22 -44.82 -3.51 8.11
C ALA A 22 -44.88 -5.05 8.22
N ALA A 23 -44.59 -5.58 9.41
CA ALA A 23 -44.73 -7.00 9.70
C ALA A 23 -46.19 -7.36 10.03
N CYS A 24 -46.64 -8.54 9.58
CA CYS A 24 -47.83 -9.19 10.08
C CYS A 24 -47.46 -10.54 10.68
N SER A 25 -47.85 -10.76 11.93
CA SER A 25 -47.85 -12.07 12.59
C SER A 25 -49.00 -12.93 12.09
N ASP A 26 -48.82 -14.25 12.04
CA ASP A 26 -49.93 -15.20 12.15
C ASP A 26 -49.57 -16.29 13.15
N THR A 27 -50.57 -16.88 13.80
CA THR A 27 -50.42 -17.77 14.97
C THR A 27 -51.22 -19.04 14.79
N ARG A 28 -50.63 -20.19 15.13
CA ARG A 28 -51.40 -21.38 15.54
C ARG A 28 -50.61 -22.29 16.48
N ASP A 29 -51.10 -22.33 17.71
CA ASP A 29 -50.78 -23.26 18.78
C ASP A 29 -51.01 -24.73 18.36
N THR A 30 -50.18 -25.65 18.87
CA THR A 30 -50.70 -26.86 19.53
C THR A 30 -49.67 -27.54 20.43
N ARG A 31 -49.82 -27.33 21.75
CA ARG A 31 -49.55 -28.31 22.84
C ARG A 31 -48.11 -28.81 23.07
N ASP A 32 -47.50 -28.27 24.11
CA ASP A 32 -46.73 -29.05 25.09
C ASP A 32 -47.71 -29.73 26.09
N PRO A 33 -47.32 -30.78 26.85
CA PRO A 33 -46.91 -30.52 28.24
C PRO A 33 -45.79 -31.43 28.79
N GLY A 34 -44.60 -30.85 29.03
CA GLY A 34 -44.10 -30.52 30.37
C GLY A 34 -43.79 -31.66 31.37
N GLY A 35 -42.56 -31.68 31.88
CA GLY A 35 -42.21 -32.51 33.04
C GLY A 35 -40.72 -32.61 33.39
N THR A 36 -40.21 -31.63 34.17
CA THR A 36 -39.13 -31.74 35.19
C THR A 36 -37.86 -32.60 34.95
N GLY A 37 -36.69 -32.02 35.24
CA GLY A 37 -35.43 -32.75 35.50
C GLY A 37 -35.40 -33.43 36.90
N PRO A 38 -34.22 -33.70 37.54
CA PRO A 38 -32.95 -32.98 37.38
C PRO A 38 -31.65 -33.85 37.35
N GLU A 39 -30.51 -33.14 37.22
CA GLU A 39 -29.18 -33.33 37.84
C GLU A 39 -28.49 -34.69 38.15
N THR A 40 -27.14 -34.63 37.99
CA THR A 40 -26.03 -35.26 38.76
C THR A 40 -25.42 -36.64 38.43
N THR A 41 -24.11 -36.71 38.74
CA THR A 41 -23.16 -37.86 38.79
C THR A 41 -22.79 -38.52 37.46
N ASP A 42 -21.52 -38.55 37.02
CA ASP A 42 -20.26 -39.11 37.58
C ASP A 42 -20.10 -40.63 37.41
N THR A 43 -19.05 -41.07 36.68
CA THR A 43 -17.90 -41.81 37.26
C THR A 43 -16.85 -42.28 36.22
N THR A 44 -15.59 -41.94 36.48
CA THR A 44 -14.34 -42.73 36.28
C THR A 44 -14.09 -43.62 35.05
N SER A 45 -12.93 -43.43 34.40
CA SER A 45 -11.80 -44.39 34.60
C SER A 45 -10.46 -43.82 34.11
N ASP A 46 -9.43 -43.86 34.98
CA ASP A 46 -8.03 -43.56 34.64
C ASP A 46 -7.33 -44.75 33.98
N GLY A 47 -6.20 -44.49 33.28
CA GLY A 47 -5.50 -45.54 32.50
C GLY A 47 -4.09 -45.20 31.99
N SER A 48 -3.25 -44.54 32.79
CA SER A 48 -1.81 -44.33 32.52
C SER A 48 -1.00 -45.64 32.52
N ALA A 49 0.22 -45.78 31.99
CA ALA A 49 1.02 -45.09 30.96
C ALA A 49 2.39 -45.84 30.80
N LEU A 50 3.31 -45.29 30.00
CA LEU A 50 4.77 -45.59 29.95
C LEU A 50 5.23 -46.93 29.33
N GLY A 51 6.46 -46.91 28.78
CA GLY A 51 7.18 -48.08 28.26
C GLY A 51 8.31 -47.71 27.30
N SER A 52 9.54 -47.57 27.81
CA SER A 52 10.73 -47.23 27.00
C SER A 52 11.94 -48.09 27.35
N SER A 53 12.58 -48.69 26.34
CA SER A 53 13.98 -49.13 26.37
C SER A 53 14.39 -49.66 24.98
N GLY A 54 15.66 -49.49 24.59
CA GLY A 54 16.20 -50.00 23.33
C GLY A 54 17.09 -51.24 23.51
N MET A 55 17.61 -51.78 22.41
CA MET A 55 18.63 -52.84 22.40
C MET A 55 19.69 -52.59 21.32
N SER A 56 20.87 -53.17 21.50
CA SER A 56 21.98 -53.16 20.53
C SER A 56 22.86 -54.40 20.72
N GLY A 57 23.61 -54.83 19.69
CA GLY A 57 24.72 -55.78 19.88
C GLY A 57 25.17 -56.65 18.68
N SER A 58 26.46 -56.53 18.34
CA SER A 58 27.32 -57.54 17.64
C SER A 58 27.02 -57.82 16.15
N SER A 59 27.85 -58.53 15.35
CA SER A 59 29.34 -58.65 15.19
C SER A 59 29.64 -59.56 13.95
N SER A 60 30.85 -59.93 13.50
CA SER A 60 32.25 -59.73 13.93
C SER A 60 33.23 -59.90 12.74
N GLY A 61 34.41 -59.26 12.80
CA GLY A 61 35.61 -59.64 12.01
C GLY A 61 35.62 -59.31 10.50
N SER A 62 36.74 -59.35 9.77
CA SER A 62 38.17 -59.44 10.14
C SER A 62 39.05 -59.03 8.96
N GLY A 63 40.25 -58.48 9.19
CA GLY A 63 41.28 -58.29 8.15
C GLY A 63 42.17 -57.06 8.34
N ALA A 64 43.48 -57.21 8.18
CA ALA A 64 44.45 -56.13 8.27
C ALA A 64 45.50 -56.24 7.15
N GLY A 65 45.96 -55.10 6.63
CA GLY A 65 47.02 -54.99 5.66
C GLY A 65 47.45 -53.53 5.52
N ARG A 66 48.76 -53.29 5.42
CA ARG A 66 49.36 -52.00 5.08
C ARG A 66 50.00 -52.12 3.69
N ASP A 67 49.96 -51.04 2.91
CA ASP A 67 51.18 -50.39 2.44
C ASP A 67 50.87 -49.02 1.83
N ASP A 68 51.90 -48.21 1.62
CA ASP A 68 51.79 -46.80 1.24
C ASP A 68 51.40 -46.58 -0.24
N GLY A 69 50.69 -45.49 -0.50
CA GLY A 69 50.28 -45.08 -1.84
C GLY A 69 49.86 -43.61 -1.89
N ASP A 70 50.81 -42.73 -2.18
CA ASP A 70 50.59 -41.28 -2.28
C ASP A 70 49.71 -40.94 -3.49
N LEU A 71 48.44 -40.56 -3.23
CA LEU A 71 47.50 -40.10 -4.23
C LEU A 71 46.75 -38.87 -3.71
N ALA A 72 46.87 -37.78 -4.45
CA ALA A 72 46.35 -36.47 -4.07
C ALA A 72 44.82 -36.47 -3.86
N ALA A 73 44.37 -35.74 -2.84
CA ALA A 73 42.95 -35.50 -2.60
C ALA A 73 42.27 -34.89 -3.84
N PRO A 74 41.02 -35.29 -4.17
CA PRO A 74 40.33 -34.79 -5.34
C PRO A 74 40.06 -33.30 -5.19
N ARG A 75 40.78 -32.48 -5.95
CA ARG A 75 40.50 -31.04 -6.06
C ARG A 75 39.09 -30.87 -6.61
N SER A 76 38.22 -30.21 -5.86
CA SER A 76 36.93 -29.74 -6.36
C SER A 76 37.17 -28.89 -7.62
N PRO A 77 36.36 -29.05 -8.68
CA PRO A 77 36.41 -28.14 -9.82
C PRO A 77 35.80 -26.80 -9.43
N GLU A 78 36.59 -25.96 -8.75
CA GLU A 78 36.40 -24.51 -8.75
C GLU A 78 36.61 -24.03 -10.19
N GLY A 79 35.54 -24.14 -10.99
CA GLY A 79 35.49 -23.64 -12.35
C GLY A 79 35.49 -22.11 -12.32
N SER A 80 36.68 -21.52 -12.13
CA SER A 80 36.92 -20.11 -12.40
C SER A 80 36.40 -19.82 -13.81
N ARG A 81 35.43 -18.91 -13.95
CA ARG A 81 35.00 -18.44 -15.26
C ARG A 81 36.20 -17.77 -15.92
N SER A 82 36.88 -18.49 -16.82
CA SER A 82 37.63 -17.85 -17.89
C SER A 82 36.61 -17.11 -18.76
N GLN A 83 36.33 -15.85 -18.41
CA GLN A 83 35.63 -14.94 -19.29
C GLN A 83 36.52 -14.70 -20.51
N GLU A 84 36.40 -15.57 -21.51
CA GLU A 84 36.57 -15.12 -22.88
C GLU A 84 35.59 -13.96 -23.06
N ARG A 85 36.14 -12.77 -23.34
CA ARG A 85 35.32 -11.59 -23.57
C ARG A 85 34.57 -11.83 -24.87
N ASP A 86 33.25 -11.69 -24.81
CA ASP A 86 32.39 -11.69 -25.98
C ASP A 86 32.60 -10.35 -26.71
N ASP A 87 33.71 -10.24 -27.44
CA ASP A 87 34.14 -9.06 -28.21
C ASP A 87 33.21 -8.76 -29.42
N GLY A 88 32.00 -9.32 -29.42
CA GLY A 88 30.93 -9.01 -30.35
C GLY A 88 30.30 -7.63 -30.12
N PRO A 89 29.49 -7.13 -31.07
CA PRO A 89 28.82 -5.84 -30.94
C PRO A 89 27.79 -5.86 -29.80
N PRO A 90 27.62 -4.76 -29.03
CA PRO A 90 26.68 -4.69 -27.91
C PRO A 90 25.25 -5.12 -28.26
N ARG A 91 24.70 -6.01 -27.45
CA ARG A 91 23.38 -6.62 -27.65
C ARG A 91 22.30 -5.63 -27.24
N ARG A 92 21.42 -5.26 -28.18
CA ARG A 92 20.29 -4.35 -27.92
C ARG A 92 19.01 -5.11 -27.62
N LEU A 93 18.30 -4.69 -26.58
CA LEU A 93 17.05 -5.27 -26.11
C LEU A 93 16.04 -4.16 -25.81
N SER A 94 14.76 -4.44 -26.05
CA SER A 94 13.67 -3.53 -25.67
C SER A 94 12.77 -4.22 -24.65
N LEU A 95 12.56 -3.60 -23.49
CA LEU A 95 11.72 -4.11 -22.40
C LEU A 95 10.45 -3.25 -22.28
N ALA A 96 9.27 -3.86 -22.38
CA ALA A 96 7.99 -3.14 -22.25
C ALA A 96 7.30 -3.39 -20.91
N PHE A 97 6.71 -2.34 -20.36
CA PHE A 97 6.02 -2.33 -19.09
C PHE A 97 4.66 -1.65 -19.18
N ALA A 98 3.68 -2.21 -18.50
CA ALA A 98 2.37 -1.60 -18.28
C ALA A 98 2.01 -1.64 -16.79
N GLY A 99 1.24 -0.64 -16.36
CA GLY A 99 0.74 -0.54 -14.99
C GLY A 99 -0.41 -1.51 -14.70
N ASP A 100 -1.31 -1.11 -13.82
CA ASP A 100 -2.16 -2.04 -13.09
C ASP A 100 -3.24 -2.69 -13.98
N ILE A 101 -3.22 -4.02 -14.07
CA ILE A 101 -4.18 -4.82 -14.85
C ILE A 101 -5.11 -5.59 -13.93
N HIS A 102 -6.40 -5.38 -14.16
CA HIS A 102 -7.52 -5.99 -13.45
C HIS A 102 -8.45 -6.76 -14.42
N PHE A 103 -9.38 -7.57 -13.91
CA PHE A 103 -10.29 -8.37 -14.76
C PHE A 103 -11.78 -8.47 -14.33
N GLU A 104 -12.23 -7.96 -13.18
CA GLU A 104 -13.67 -7.91 -12.84
C GLU A 104 -14.43 -6.76 -13.53
N GLY A 105 -15.76 -6.74 -13.40
CA GLY A 105 -16.62 -5.65 -13.86
C GLY A 105 -16.57 -5.46 -15.37
N ALA A 106 -16.19 -4.27 -15.83
CA ALA A 106 -16.12 -3.92 -17.25
C ALA A 106 -15.16 -4.82 -18.07
N LEU A 107 -14.28 -5.59 -17.40
CA LEU A 107 -13.23 -6.40 -18.03
C LEU A 107 -13.56 -7.90 -18.10
N GLU A 108 -14.61 -8.38 -17.44
CA GLU A 108 -15.02 -9.81 -17.45
C GLU A 108 -15.31 -10.32 -18.87
N GLY A 109 -15.76 -9.41 -19.75
CA GLY A 109 -15.96 -9.68 -21.17
C GLY A 109 -14.69 -10.13 -21.91
N LEU A 110 -13.50 -9.74 -21.45
CA LEU A 110 -12.22 -10.20 -22.02
C LEU A 110 -11.96 -11.68 -21.73
N LEU A 111 -12.33 -12.14 -20.53
CA LEU A 111 -12.14 -13.54 -20.12
C LEU A 111 -13.09 -14.49 -20.86
N THR A 112 -14.28 -14.02 -21.24
CA THR A 112 -15.33 -14.85 -21.86
C THR A 112 -15.31 -14.84 -23.39
N ARG A 113 -14.98 -13.71 -24.02
CA ARG A 113 -14.91 -13.59 -25.49
C ARG A 113 -13.62 -14.23 -26.03
N ARG A 114 -13.76 -15.22 -26.92
CA ARG A 114 -12.63 -15.82 -27.65
C ARG A 114 -11.80 -14.76 -28.37
N GLY A 115 -10.47 -14.91 -28.31
CA GLY A 115 -9.51 -14.06 -29.02
C GLY A 115 -9.25 -12.69 -28.38
N SER A 116 -9.86 -12.34 -27.24
CA SER A 116 -9.61 -11.05 -26.56
C SER A 116 -8.16 -10.90 -26.09
N ASP A 117 -7.55 -9.76 -26.37
CA ASP A 117 -6.31 -9.27 -25.78
C ASP A 117 -6.60 -7.98 -24.96
N LEU A 118 -5.56 -7.31 -24.47
CA LEU A 118 -5.61 -6.00 -23.80
C LEU A 118 -5.91 -4.84 -24.78
N GLY A 119 -6.41 -5.12 -25.99
CA GLY A 119 -6.93 -4.12 -26.91
C GLY A 119 -5.87 -3.27 -27.59
N PRO A 120 -6.19 -2.01 -27.95
CA PRO A 120 -5.37 -1.17 -28.84
C PRO A 120 -3.91 -0.94 -28.43
N MET A 121 -3.55 -1.11 -27.15
CA MET A 121 -2.16 -0.96 -26.67
C MET A 121 -1.35 -2.26 -26.67
N ALA A 122 -1.98 -3.43 -26.84
CA ALA A 122 -1.30 -4.73 -26.91
C ALA A 122 -0.21 -4.83 -28.02
N PRO A 123 -0.27 -4.12 -29.16
CA PRO A 123 0.86 -4.06 -30.09
C PRO A 123 2.17 -3.58 -29.46
N ARG A 124 2.14 -2.60 -28.54
CA ARG A 124 3.36 -2.09 -27.89
C ARG A 124 4.02 -3.10 -26.96
N LEU A 125 3.22 -3.94 -26.31
CA LEU A 125 3.72 -5.08 -25.53
C LEU A 125 4.31 -6.16 -26.46
N ARG A 126 3.62 -6.46 -27.58
CA ARG A 126 4.07 -7.42 -28.61
C ARG A 126 5.27 -6.96 -29.47
N GLU A 127 5.65 -5.69 -29.41
CA GLU A 127 6.78 -5.11 -30.17
C GLU A 127 8.12 -5.19 -29.42
N ALA A 128 8.09 -5.38 -28.10
CA ALA A 128 9.28 -5.53 -27.25
C ALA A 128 9.84 -6.96 -27.26
N ASP A 129 11.08 -7.11 -26.76
CA ASP A 129 11.73 -8.42 -26.63
C ASP A 129 11.37 -9.14 -25.33
N LEU A 130 10.79 -8.43 -24.36
CA LEU A 130 10.21 -8.95 -23.13
C LEU A 130 9.16 -7.95 -22.61
N ALA A 131 7.93 -8.41 -22.34
CA ALA A 131 6.89 -7.57 -21.73
C ALA A 131 6.48 -8.04 -20.32
N VAL A 132 6.50 -7.11 -19.36
CA VAL A 132 6.24 -7.35 -17.93
C VAL A 132 5.12 -6.42 -17.43
N VAL A 133 4.14 -6.93 -16.69
CA VAL A 133 2.99 -6.15 -16.20
C VAL A 133 2.68 -6.43 -14.73
N ASN A 134 1.95 -5.54 -14.05
CA ASN A 134 1.32 -5.88 -12.77
C ASN A 134 -0.07 -6.50 -12.98
N LEU A 135 -0.36 -7.63 -12.32
CA LEU A 135 -1.66 -8.29 -12.34
C LEU A 135 -2.29 -8.20 -10.95
N GLU A 136 -3.07 -7.13 -10.74
CA GLU A 136 -3.70 -6.79 -9.47
C GLU A 136 -5.08 -7.44 -9.35
N THR A 137 -5.09 -8.78 -9.46
CA THR A 137 -6.30 -9.60 -9.39
C THR A 137 -5.92 -11.04 -9.04
N ALA A 138 -6.51 -11.61 -7.99
CA ALA A 138 -6.29 -13.00 -7.65
C ALA A 138 -6.80 -13.94 -8.74
N LEU A 139 -5.89 -14.77 -9.28
CA LEU A 139 -6.22 -15.86 -10.18
C LEU A 139 -6.79 -17.03 -9.37
N SER A 140 -8.12 -17.13 -9.24
CA SER A 140 -8.76 -18.14 -8.40
C SER A 140 -9.97 -18.82 -9.06
N GLY A 141 -9.91 -20.15 -9.14
CA GLY A 141 -11.08 -20.99 -9.40
C GLY A 141 -12.00 -21.13 -8.18
N SER A 142 -11.49 -20.88 -6.97
CA SER A 142 -12.28 -20.80 -5.73
C SER A 142 -13.01 -19.47 -5.62
N ARG A 143 -14.24 -19.50 -5.08
CA ARG A 143 -15.00 -18.30 -4.66
C ARG A 143 -14.91 -18.02 -3.16
N ALA A 144 -14.20 -18.85 -2.39
CA ALA A 144 -13.96 -18.59 -0.97
C ALA A 144 -12.89 -17.49 -0.82
N ARG A 145 -13.31 -16.32 -0.31
CA ARG A 145 -12.45 -15.16 -0.03
C ARG A 145 -11.62 -15.39 1.23
N ASP A 146 -10.41 -14.85 1.24
CA ASP A 146 -9.56 -14.74 2.42
C ASP A 146 -9.99 -13.50 3.25
N PRO A 147 -9.97 -13.54 4.60
CA PRO A 147 -10.30 -12.37 5.41
C PRO A 147 -9.24 -11.28 5.29
N LYS A 148 -9.50 -10.29 4.42
CA LYS A 148 -8.88 -8.96 4.41
C LYS A 148 -9.18 -8.25 5.75
N ALA A 149 -8.44 -8.61 6.79
CA ALA A 149 -8.77 -8.31 8.19
C ALA A 149 -8.21 -6.96 8.65
N LEU A 150 -7.13 -6.49 8.03
CA LEU A 150 -6.35 -5.31 8.44
C LEU A 150 -6.78 -4.05 7.66
N GLU A 151 -7.37 -4.21 6.48
CA GLU A 151 -8.00 -3.11 5.72
C GLU A 151 -9.17 -2.45 6.45
N VAL A 152 -9.42 -1.17 6.15
CA VAL A 152 -10.63 -0.43 6.56
C VAL A 152 -11.89 -1.17 6.05
N PRO A 153 -12.85 -1.59 6.90
CA PRO A 153 -13.99 -2.43 6.50
C PRO A 153 -14.82 -1.94 5.31
N GLY A 154 -14.93 -0.62 5.12
CA GLY A 154 -15.65 0.00 3.99
C GLY A 154 -14.87 0.12 2.68
N GLN A 155 -13.58 -0.26 2.66
CA GLN A 155 -12.69 -0.17 1.49
C GLN A 155 -12.19 -1.55 1.01
N ARG A 156 -12.76 -2.65 1.53
CA ARG A 156 -12.29 -4.01 1.22
C ARG A 156 -12.74 -4.50 -0.15
N TYR A 157 -11.80 -4.62 -1.07
CA TYR A 157 -12.01 -5.16 -2.42
C TYR A 157 -11.46 -6.59 -2.54
N TRP A 158 -12.12 -7.45 -3.32
CA TRP A 158 -11.71 -8.85 -3.54
C TRP A 158 -11.84 -9.21 -5.03
N PHE A 159 -10.82 -8.90 -5.80
CA PHE A 159 -10.79 -9.06 -7.26
C PHE A 159 -10.44 -10.49 -7.66
N ARG A 160 -11.23 -11.10 -8.55
CA ARG A 160 -11.05 -12.50 -8.96
C ARG A 160 -11.19 -12.74 -10.45
N ALA A 161 -10.12 -13.25 -11.06
CA ALA A 161 -10.16 -13.78 -12.41
C ALA A 161 -10.20 -15.33 -12.42
N ASP A 162 -10.71 -15.87 -13.53
CA ASP A 162 -10.47 -17.25 -13.93
C ASP A 162 -8.98 -17.42 -14.32
N PRO A 163 -8.22 -18.33 -13.68
CA PRO A 163 -6.77 -18.41 -13.84
C PRO A 163 -6.29 -18.61 -15.29
N ASP A 164 -6.82 -19.63 -15.97
CA ASP A 164 -6.37 -19.99 -17.31
C ASP A 164 -6.84 -18.95 -18.35
N ARG A 165 -8.04 -18.35 -18.16
CA ARG A 165 -8.54 -17.31 -19.08
C ARG A 165 -7.76 -16.01 -18.98
N ALA A 166 -7.42 -15.55 -17.77
CA ALA A 166 -6.67 -14.32 -17.57
C ALA A 166 -5.26 -14.42 -18.15
N LEU A 167 -4.52 -15.49 -17.81
CA LEU A 167 -3.20 -15.75 -18.38
C LEU A 167 -3.26 -15.89 -19.90
N ALA A 168 -4.33 -16.46 -20.46
CA ALA A 168 -4.52 -16.52 -21.92
C ALA A 168 -4.85 -15.17 -22.57
N VAL A 169 -5.49 -14.21 -21.87
CA VAL A 169 -5.64 -12.82 -22.36
C VAL A 169 -4.27 -12.13 -22.37
N LEU A 170 -3.50 -12.25 -21.28
CA LEU A 170 -2.15 -11.69 -21.18
C LEU A 170 -1.22 -12.25 -22.27
N ALA A 171 -1.22 -13.57 -22.50
CA ALA A 171 -0.44 -14.22 -23.55
C ALA A 171 -0.75 -13.68 -24.96
N ARG A 172 -2.03 -13.52 -25.31
CA ARG A 172 -2.45 -12.92 -26.61
C ARG A 172 -2.08 -11.44 -26.73
N SER A 173 -1.84 -10.78 -25.60
CA SER A 173 -1.44 -9.38 -25.52
C SER A 173 0.07 -9.19 -25.63
N GLY A 174 0.87 -10.26 -25.74
CA GLY A 174 2.34 -10.19 -25.78
C GLY A 174 3.01 -10.12 -24.41
N VAL A 175 2.30 -10.43 -23.32
CA VAL A 175 2.89 -10.40 -21.97
C VAL A 175 3.65 -11.69 -21.68
N ASP A 176 4.94 -11.58 -21.39
CA ASP A 176 5.81 -12.69 -21.00
C ASP A 176 5.81 -12.96 -19.49
N ALA A 177 5.65 -11.91 -18.69
CA ALA A 177 5.64 -11.98 -17.24
C ALA A 177 4.55 -11.11 -16.59
N ALA A 178 3.95 -11.59 -15.51
CA ALA A 178 2.97 -10.85 -14.72
C ALA A 178 3.33 -10.90 -13.23
N SER A 179 3.51 -9.75 -12.59
CA SER A 179 3.63 -9.68 -11.13
C SER A 179 2.31 -10.08 -10.48
N MET A 180 2.39 -10.96 -9.49
CA MET A 180 1.36 -11.19 -8.47
C MET A 180 1.98 -11.06 -7.06
N ALA A 181 2.95 -10.16 -6.90
CA ALA A 181 3.31 -9.65 -5.59
C ALA A 181 2.66 -8.26 -5.46
N ASN A 182 1.43 -8.27 -4.94
CA ASN A 182 0.57 -7.11 -4.73
C ASN A 182 -0.53 -7.45 -3.72
N ASN A 183 -1.17 -6.41 -3.18
CA ASN A 183 -2.25 -6.46 -2.19
C ASN A 183 -3.58 -7.07 -2.70
N HIS A 184 -3.61 -7.62 -3.92
CA HIS A 184 -4.77 -8.35 -4.46
C HIS A 184 -4.48 -9.80 -4.84
N ALA A 185 -3.24 -10.25 -4.78
CA ALA A 185 -2.88 -11.65 -5.08
C ALA A 185 -3.40 -12.65 -4.03
N GLY A 186 -3.58 -12.21 -2.79
CA GLY A 186 -4.04 -13.02 -1.65
C GLY A 186 -5.56 -13.10 -1.47
N ASP A 187 -6.38 -12.41 -2.28
CA ASP A 187 -7.83 -12.22 -2.06
C ASP A 187 -8.65 -13.51 -1.86
N TYR A 188 -8.19 -14.63 -2.44
CA TYR A 188 -8.84 -15.95 -2.32
C TYR A 188 -7.93 -16.97 -1.62
N GLY A 189 -6.93 -16.46 -0.89
CA GLY A 189 -6.11 -17.16 0.07
C GLY A 189 -5.31 -18.30 -0.52
N GLN A 190 -5.01 -19.27 0.34
CA GLN A 190 -4.28 -20.48 -0.02
C GLN A 190 -4.93 -21.26 -1.19
N GLY A 191 -6.26 -21.24 -1.33
CA GLY A 191 -6.97 -21.86 -2.45
C GLY A 191 -6.80 -21.09 -3.77
N GLY A 192 -6.82 -19.76 -3.69
CA GLY A 192 -6.53 -18.85 -4.80
C GLY A 192 -5.11 -19.03 -5.31
N LEU A 193 -4.09 -18.87 -4.46
CA LEU A 193 -2.70 -19.01 -4.89
C LEU A 193 -2.37 -20.39 -5.45
N ARG A 194 -2.95 -21.48 -4.93
CA ARG A 194 -2.80 -22.83 -5.54
C ARG A 194 -3.44 -22.91 -6.93
N SER A 195 -4.56 -22.23 -7.16
CA SER A 195 -5.19 -22.10 -8.49
C SER A 195 -4.29 -21.31 -9.45
N ALA A 196 -3.77 -20.17 -9.00
CA ALA A 196 -2.86 -19.30 -9.74
C ALA A 196 -1.60 -20.06 -10.19
N LEU A 197 -0.92 -20.74 -9.26
CA LEU A 197 0.29 -21.53 -9.54
C LEU A 197 0.00 -22.72 -10.47
N GLY A 198 -1.16 -23.36 -10.31
CA GLY A 198 -1.62 -24.43 -11.20
C GLY A 198 -1.74 -23.95 -12.65
N ALA A 199 -2.40 -22.81 -12.89
CA ALA A 199 -2.52 -22.26 -14.24
C ALA A 199 -1.20 -21.68 -14.78
N ALA A 200 -0.40 -21.01 -13.93
CA ALA A 200 0.92 -20.52 -14.28
C ALA A 200 1.84 -21.64 -14.79
N SER A 201 1.75 -22.85 -14.24
CA SER A 201 2.52 -24.01 -14.71
C SER A 201 2.16 -24.50 -16.13
N ARG A 202 1.03 -24.06 -16.69
CA ARG A 202 0.54 -24.37 -18.05
C ARG A 202 0.61 -23.18 -19.00
N SER A 203 0.98 -22.01 -18.49
CA SER A 203 0.95 -20.73 -19.19
C SER A 203 2.30 -20.40 -19.82
N PRO A 204 2.34 -19.78 -21.01
CA PRO A 204 3.58 -19.14 -21.50
C PRO A 204 3.95 -17.91 -20.64
N VAL A 205 2.94 -17.19 -20.11
CA VAL A 205 3.12 -16.05 -19.21
C VAL A 205 3.59 -16.56 -17.85
N LYS A 206 4.77 -16.11 -17.41
CA LYS A 206 5.31 -16.44 -16.09
C LYS A 206 4.74 -15.50 -15.04
N VAL A 207 3.98 -16.04 -14.09
CA VAL A 207 3.69 -15.31 -12.84
C VAL A 207 5.00 -15.02 -12.11
N VAL A 208 5.15 -13.84 -11.51
CA VAL A 208 6.30 -13.41 -10.69
C VAL A 208 5.79 -13.05 -9.28
N GLY A 209 6.64 -13.15 -8.26
CA GLY A 209 6.29 -12.78 -6.88
C GLY A 209 5.44 -13.80 -6.11
N ALA A 210 4.41 -14.39 -6.71
CA ALA A 210 3.58 -15.44 -6.08
C ALA A 210 4.16 -16.86 -6.32
N ARG A 211 4.39 -17.63 -5.26
CA ARG A 211 5.07 -18.95 -5.29
C ARG A 211 4.56 -19.92 -4.22
N GLY A 212 5.07 -21.15 -4.25
CA GLY A 212 4.68 -22.24 -3.34
C GLY A 212 5.28 -22.19 -1.92
N ASP A 213 6.30 -21.34 -1.70
CA ASP A 213 6.94 -21.13 -0.40
C ASP A 213 7.72 -19.79 -0.36
N ARG A 214 8.12 -19.35 0.84
CA ARG A 214 8.89 -18.11 1.10
C ARG A 214 10.17 -17.97 0.29
N ALA A 215 10.98 -19.02 0.16
CA ALA A 215 12.27 -18.94 -0.52
C ALA A 215 12.10 -18.95 -2.04
N ALA A 216 11.07 -19.63 -2.54
CA ALA A 216 10.69 -19.56 -3.94
C ALA A 216 10.15 -18.17 -4.32
N ALA A 217 9.37 -17.51 -3.44
CA ALA A 217 8.72 -16.21 -3.71
C ALA A 217 9.68 -15.14 -4.26
N PHE A 218 10.83 -14.97 -3.60
CA PHE A 218 11.89 -14.04 -4.00
C PHE A 218 12.84 -14.58 -5.08
N ARG A 219 12.50 -15.68 -5.77
CA ARG A 219 13.32 -16.22 -6.87
C ARG A 219 12.92 -15.56 -8.21
N PRO A 220 13.87 -15.00 -8.97
CA PRO A 220 13.56 -14.35 -10.24
C PRO A 220 12.92 -15.30 -11.24
N ALA A 221 12.05 -14.76 -12.09
CA ALA A 221 11.64 -15.39 -13.34
C ALA A 221 12.72 -15.10 -14.39
N THR A 222 13.56 -16.10 -14.68
CA THR A 222 14.64 -15.97 -15.67
C THR A 222 14.11 -16.12 -17.10
N PHE A 223 14.58 -15.25 -18.00
CA PHE A 223 14.38 -15.29 -19.45
C PHE A 223 15.75 -15.30 -20.15
N ARG A 224 15.81 -15.72 -21.42
CA ARG A 224 17.00 -15.62 -22.28
C ARG A 224 16.55 -14.96 -23.59
N VAL A 225 16.93 -13.70 -23.76
CA VAL A 225 16.42 -12.75 -24.75
C VAL A 225 17.59 -12.26 -25.59
N ARG A 226 17.59 -12.50 -26.91
CA ARG A 226 18.71 -12.15 -27.81
C ARG A 226 20.11 -12.57 -27.31
N GLY A 227 20.18 -13.69 -26.57
CA GLY A 227 21.42 -14.19 -25.94
C GLY A 227 21.69 -13.68 -24.52
N VAL A 228 21.04 -12.60 -24.06
CA VAL A 228 21.17 -12.03 -22.71
C VAL A 228 20.19 -12.73 -21.75
N SER A 229 20.59 -13.00 -20.50
CA SER A 229 19.70 -13.50 -19.46
C SER A 229 19.11 -12.37 -18.62
N VAL A 230 17.78 -12.34 -18.54
CA VAL A 230 17.03 -11.31 -17.81
C VAL A 230 16.35 -11.96 -16.61
N GLY A 231 16.60 -11.45 -15.41
CA GLY A 231 15.97 -11.91 -14.17
C GLY A 231 14.91 -10.94 -13.69
N VAL A 232 13.63 -11.34 -13.76
CA VAL A 232 12.52 -10.50 -13.29
C VAL A 232 12.13 -10.90 -11.86
N LEU A 233 12.32 -9.98 -10.91
CA LEU A 233 11.82 -10.03 -9.54
C LEU A 233 10.53 -9.21 -9.40
N ALA A 234 9.74 -9.52 -8.37
CA ALA A 234 8.61 -8.71 -7.96
C ALA A 234 8.46 -8.75 -6.43
N VAL A 235 7.96 -7.68 -5.83
CA VAL A 235 7.75 -7.58 -4.38
C VAL A 235 6.55 -6.69 -4.05
N ASP A 236 5.80 -7.06 -3.03
CA ASP A 236 4.75 -6.24 -2.44
C ASP A 236 5.34 -5.45 -1.26
N SER A 237 5.22 -4.13 -1.30
CA SER A 237 5.64 -3.18 -0.26
C SER A 237 4.52 -2.15 0.00
N SER A 238 3.27 -2.56 -0.25
CA SER A 238 2.07 -1.77 0.04
C SER A 238 1.52 -2.07 1.44
N ILE A 239 0.22 -1.90 1.67
CA ILE A 239 -0.45 -2.20 2.94
C ILE A 239 -0.65 -3.73 3.11
N ILE A 240 -0.47 -4.23 4.33
CA ILE A 240 -0.78 -5.63 4.65
C ILE A 240 -2.30 -5.79 4.83
N GLU A 241 -2.93 -6.50 3.92
CA GLU A 241 -4.40 -6.63 3.83
C GLU A 241 -5.00 -7.57 4.88
N GLY A 242 -4.27 -8.61 5.29
CA GLY A 242 -4.75 -9.62 6.23
C GLY A 242 -3.64 -10.42 6.91
N ALA A 243 -3.97 -11.03 8.04
CA ALA A 243 -3.06 -11.88 8.81
C ALA A 243 -2.83 -13.28 8.20
N SER A 244 -3.46 -13.59 7.06
CA SER A 244 -3.27 -14.85 6.34
C SER A 244 -1.86 -14.90 5.72
N PRO A 245 -1.10 -16.01 5.85
CA PRO A 245 0.29 -16.10 5.42
C PRO A 245 0.48 -16.19 3.90
N VAL A 246 -0.56 -15.84 3.13
CA VAL A 246 -0.43 -15.52 1.70
C VAL A 246 0.16 -14.13 1.48
N TRP A 247 -0.13 -13.18 2.38
CA TRP A 247 0.24 -11.77 2.33
C TRP A 247 1.69 -11.49 2.76
N SER A 248 2.30 -12.45 3.45
CA SER A 248 3.75 -12.54 3.63
C SER A 248 4.12 -14.01 3.67
N ALA A 249 4.74 -14.52 2.59
CA ALA A 249 5.08 -15.93 2.49
C ALA A 249 6.11 -16.30 3.58
N GLU A 250 5.78 -17.29 4.43
CA GLU A 250 6.64 -17.71 5.53
C GLU A 250 7.06 -19.19 5.48
N ARG A 251 8.09 -19.54 6.26
CA ARG A 251 8.65 -20.91 6.21
C ARG A 251 7.63 -21.93 6.72
N GLY A 252 7.11 -22.74 5.80
CA GLY A 252 6.18 -23.83 6.10
C GLY A 252 4.70 -23.45 6.06
N THR A 253 4.35 -22.20 5.75
CA THR A 253 2.95 -21.76 5.62
C THR A 253 2.29 -22.15 4.29
N GLY A 254 3.10 -22.64 3.34
CA GLY A 254 2.69 -22.97 1.98
C GLY A 254 2.80 -21.78 1.03
N PRO A 255 2.01 -21.75 -0.06
CA PRO A 255 2.01 -20.67 -1.03
C PRO A 255 1.81 -19.28 -0.44
N GLY A 256 2.47 -18.28 -1.04
CA GLY A 256 2.38 -16.87 -0.65
C GLY A 256 3.09 -15.95 -1.64
N ILE A 257 3.06 -14.65 -1.37
CA ILE A 257 3.74 -13.63 -2.17
C ILE A 257 5.06 -13.18 -1.56
N ALA A 258 5.96 -12.68 -2.41
CA ALA A 258 7.15 -11.95 -2.00
C ALA A 258 6.73 -10.59 -1.44
N ALA A 259 6.93 -10.38 -0.14
CA ALA A 259 6.51 -9.18 0.58
C ALA A 259 7.66 -8.57 1.39
N ALA A 260 7.84 -7.26 1.28
CA ALA A 260 8.82 -6.44 1.99
C ALA A 260 8.11 -5.19 2.52
N HIS A 261 7.31 -5.41 3.57
CA HIS A 261 6.41 -4.41 4.13
C HIS A 261 7.14 -3.54 5.17
N GLY A 262 7.00 -2.22 5.05
CA GLY A 262 7.77 -1.25 5.82
C GLY A 262 9.29 -1.44 5.66
N ARG A 263 10.06 -1.20 6.73
CA ARG A 263 11.53 -1.15 6.66
C ARG A 263 12.23 -2.53 6.47
N ASP A 264 11.54 -3.68 6.37
CA ASP A 264 12.16 -5.00 6.01
C ASP A 264 12.37 -5.17 4.49
N THR A 265 13.20 -4.31 3.89
CA THR A 265 13.64 -4.46 2.49
C THR A 265 14.67 -5.58 2.32
N GLY A 266 15.31 -6.03 3.40
CA GLY A 266 16.48 -6.91 3.36
C GLY A 266 16.29 -8.21 2.56
N ARG A 267 15.07 -8.75 2.54
CA ARG A 267 14.70 -9.95 1.75
C ARG A 267 14.83 -9.70 0.24
N ILE A 268 14.24 -8.60 -0.27
CA ILE A 268 14.29 -8.28 -1.70
C ILE A 268 15.69 -7.80 -2.10
N LEU A 269 16.38 -7.00 -1.27
CA LEU A 269 17.76 -6.58 -1.58
C LEU A 269 18.73 -7.76 -1.68
N ALA A 270 18.57 -8.79 -0.84
CA ALA A 270 19.37 -10.01 -0.93
C ALA A 270 19.05 -10.82 -2.21
N ALA A 271 17.81 -10.79 -2.68
CA ALA A 271 17.40 -11.41 -3.94
C ALA A 271 17.92 -10.64 -5.16
N THR A 272 17.83 -9.31 -5.17
CA THR A 272 18.38 -8.44 -6.24
C THR A 272 19.90 -8.60 -6.35
N ARG A 273 20.64 -8.50 -5.23
CA ARG A 273 22.10 -8.75 -5.21
C ARG A 273 22.49 -10.13 -5.68
N ARG A 274 21.59 -11.13 -5.57
CA ARG A 274 21.80 -12.46 -6.14
C ARG A 274 21.50 -12.47 -7.64
N ALA A 275 20.38 -11.90 -8.08
CA ALA A 275 20.02 -11.81 -9.49
C ALA A 275 21.14 -11.13 -10.29
N ALA A 276 21.76 -10.07 -9.75
CA ALA A 276 22.90 -9.35 -10.34
C ALA A 276 24.21 -10.17 -10.47
N ARG A 277 24.26 -11.41 -9.96
CA ARG A 277 25.37 -12.36 -10.17
C ARG A 277 24.97 -13.57 -11.03
N ASP A 278 23.67 -13.89 -11.02
CA ASP A 278 23.10 -15.05 -11.71
C ASP A 278 22.58 -14.69 -13.14
N HIS A 279 22.40 -13.40 -13.45
CA HIS A 279 21.80 -12.88 -14.69
C HIS A 279 22.56 -11.66 -15.26
N ASP A 280 22.40 -11.45 -16.57
CA ASP A 280 23.05 -10.37 -17.33
C ASP A 280 22.26 -9.02 -17.27
N VAL A 281 20.98 -9.06 -16.91
CA VAL A 281 20.09 -7.91 -16.63
C VAL A 281 19.11 -8.28 -15.50
N VAL A 282 18.86 -7.36 -14.57
CA VAL A 282 17.94 -7.51 -13.44
C VAL A 282 16.80 -6.49 -13.51
N VAL A 283 15.57 -6.99 -13.47
CA VAL A 283 14.34 -6.19 -13.46
C VAL A 283 13.62 -6.42 -12.13
N VAL A 284 13.13 -5.36 -11.48
CA VAL A 284 12.37 -5.45 -10.22
C VAL A 284 11.03 -4.73 -10.35
N MET A 285 9.95 -5.43 -10.03
CA MET A 285 8.57 -4.92 -10.05
C MET A 285 8.03 -4.74 -8.61
N PRO A 286 8.26 -3.58 -7.95
CA PRO A 286 7.66 -3.29 -6.66
C PRO A 286 6.21 -2.78 -6.77
N HIS A 287 5.33 -3.28 -5.90
CA HIS A 287 3.96 -2.78 -5.70
C HIS A 287 3.95 -1.95 -4.42
N TRP A 288 3.90 -0.62 -4.53
CA TRP A 288 4.40 0.27 -3.46
C TRP A 288 3.79 1.68 -3.44
N GLY A 289 4.04 2.41 -2.35
CA GLY A 289 3.70 3.82 -2.23
C GLY A 289 2.22 4.12 -1.99
N THR A 290 1.86 5.40 -2.03
CA THR A 290 0.54 5.87 -1.62
C THR A 290 -0.44 6.07 -2.79
N ALA A 291 -1.54 5.32 -2.82
CA ALA A 291 -2.54 5.32 -3.90
C ALA A 291 -3.15 6.71 -4.21
N GLY A 292 -2.71 7.31 -5.32
CA GLY A 292 -3.15 8.63 -5.81
C GLY A 292 -2.10 9.75 -5.68
N MET A 293 -0.96 9.50 -5.03
CA MET A 293 0.13 10.46 -4.95
C MET A 293 0.89 10.54 -6.28
N ARG A 294 0.80 11.70 -6.94
CA ARG A 294 1.40 11.95 -8.28
C ARG A 294 2.93 12.02 -8.28
N CYS A 295 3.52 12.27 -7.13
CA CYS A 295 4.96 12.22 -6.89
C CYS A 295 5.23 11.02 -5.99
N PRO A 296 6.36 10.30 -6.16
CA PRO A 296 6.69 9.18 -5.29
C PRO A 296 6.92 9.67 -3.86
N ASP A 297 6.44 8.90 -2.89
CA ASP A 297 6.65 9.20 -1.48
C ASP A 297 8.07 8.80 -0.99
N ALA A 298 8.33 9.11 0.27
CA ALA A 298 9.57 8.84 0.97
C ALA A 298 10.02 7.38 0.84
N GLU A 299 9.11 6.42 0.99
CA GLU A 299 9.47 5.01 1.05
C GLU A 299 9.76 4.46 -0.34
N GLN A 300 8.97 4.86 -1.36
CA GLN A 300 9.26 4.57 -2.76
C GLN A 300 10.69 5.01 -3.15
N GLN A 301 11.08 6.25 -2.81
CA GLN A 301 12.42 6.77 -3.13
C GLN A 301 13.54 5.98 -2.45
N ARG A 302 13.40 5.65 -1.16
CA ARG A 302 14.39 4.84 -0.41
C ARG A 302 14.55 3.45 -1.02
N ILE A 303 13.44 2.75 -1.30
CA ILE A 303 13.49 1.39 -1.84
C ILE A 303 14.07 1.39 -3.26
N ALA A 304 13.78 2.41 -4.09
CA ALA A 304 14.40 2.56 -5.42
C ALA A 304 15.94 2.71 -5.35
N ALA A 305 16.43 3.53 -4.42
CA ALA A 305 17.85 3.69 -4.14
C ALA A 305 18.50 2.37 -3.67
N GLU A 306 17.92 1.71 -2.67
CA GLU A 306 18.45 0.45 -2.15
C GLU A 306 18.45 -0.68 -3.19
N LEU A 307 17.47 -0.71 -4.11
CA LEU A 307 17.42 -1.64 -5.24
C LEU A 307 18.47 -1.32 -6.31
N THR A 308 18.72 -0.03 -6.57
CA THR A 308 19.80 0.43 -7.46
C THR A 308 21.17 -0.03 -6.91
N GLU A 309 21.47 0.26 -5.65
CA GLU A 309 22.69 -0.22 -4.96
C GLU A 309 22.76 -1.75 -4.82
N ALA A 310 21.62 -2.45 -4.91
CA ALA A 310 21.55 -3.89 -4.93
C ALA A 310 21.80 -4.51 -6.32
N GLY A 311 21.93 -3.71 -7.38
CA GLY A 311 22.18 -4.17 -8.75
C GLY A 311 20.90 -4.50 -9.54
N ALA A 312 19.85 -3.68 -9.43
CA ALA A 312 18.72 -3.70 -10.36
C ALA A 312 18.97 -2.72 -11.53
N ASP A 313 18.94 -3.17 -12.78
CA ASP A 313 19.08 -2.29 -13.95
C ASP A 313 17.79 -1.53 -14.26
N VAL A 314 16.63 -2.14 -13.99
CA VAL A 314 15.31 -1.57 -14.27
C VAL A 314 14.36 -1.84 -13.10
N ILE A 315 13.79 -0.78 -12.54
CA ILE A 315 12.84 -0.80 -11.42
C ILE A 315 11.55 -0.14 -11.89
N VAL A 316 10.45 -0.89 -12.01
CA VAL A 316 9.17 -0.35 -12.51
C VAL A 316 8.03 -0.68 -11.56
N GLY A 317 7.48 0.37 -10.95
CA GLY A 317 6.50 0.29 -9.88
C GLY A 317 5.03 0.34 -10.30
N ALA A 318 4.20 -0.09 -9.37
CA ALA A 318 2.75 -0.29 -9.48
C ALA A 318 2.01 0.34 -8.27
N HIS A 319 0.73 0.01 -8.04
CA HIS A 319 -0.11 0.38 -6.88
C HIS A 319 -0.51 1.87 -6.74
N ALA A 320 0.31 2.82 -7.21
CA ALA A 320 -0.02 4.24 -7.07
C ALA A 320 -1.35 4.63 -7.76
N HIS A 321 -1.86 3.81 -8.70
CA HIS A 321 -3.07 4.06 -9.51
C HIS A 321 -3.05 5.42 -10.25
N VAL A 322 -1.88 6.04 -10.37
CA VAL A 322 -1.60 7.26 -11.16
C VAL A 322 -0.22 7.13 -11.77
N THR A 323 0.00 7.78 -12.91
CA THR A 323 1.36 7.97 -13.43
C THR A 323 2.18 8.82 -12.44
N GLN A 324 3.33 8.30 -12.04
CA GLN A 324 4.41 9.01 -11.33
C GLN A 324 5.61 9.20 -12.29
N GLY A 325 6.70 9.83 -11.82
CA GLY A 325 7.88 10.09 -12.65
C GLY A 325 8.72 8.85 -12.99
N ALA A 326 9.43 8.91 -14.13
CA ALA A 326 10.33 7.84 -14.58
C ALA A 326 11.58 8.38 -15.30
N GLY A 327 12.74 7.75 -15.10
CA GLY A 327 14.05 8.22 -15.56
C GLY A 327 15.21 7.49 -14.85
N MET A 328 16.42 8.03 -14.95
CA MET A 328 17.64 7.46 -14.39
C MET A 328 17.85 7.80 -12.91
N MET A 329 18.28 6.80 -12.13
CA MET A 329 18.88 6.90 -10.81
C MET A 329 20.16 6.07 -10.80
N GLY A 330 21.33 6.71 -10.73
CA GLY A 330 22.60 6.04 -11.05
C GLY A 330 22.58 5.42 -12.45
N ASP A 331 23.03 4.17 -12.58
CA ASP A 331 22.92 3.39 -13.82
C ASP A 331 21.55 2.72 -14.04
N SER A 332 20.67 2.73 -13.04
CA SER A 332 19.34 2.11 -13.10
C SER A 332 18.29 3.01 -13.74
N TYR A 333 17.36 2.44 -14.50
CA TYR A 333 16.10 3.10 -14.87
C TYR A 333 15.05 2.85 -13.78
N VAL A 334 14.45 3.90 -13.25
CA VAL A 334 13.36 3.86 -12.27
C VAL A 334 12.11 4.45 -12.90
N GLY A 335 10.98 3.76 -12.85
CA GLY A 335 9.65 4.32 -13.10
C GLY A 335 8.75 4.04 -11.90
N TYR A 336 8.40 5.06 -11.13
CA TYR A 336 7.79 4.83 -9.81
C TYR A 336 6.36 4.28 -9.84
N GLY A 337 5.58 4.63 -10.86
CA GLY A 337 4.20 4.17 -11.01
C GLY A 337 3.70 4.48 -12.41
N LEU A 338 3.16 3.48 -13.10
CA LEU A 338 2.62 3.64 -14.46
C LEU A 338 1.11 3.95 -14.48
N GLY A 339 0.45 3.85 -13.31
CA GLY A 339 -0.99 4.04 -13.12
C GLY A 339 -1.83 2.84 -13.59
N ASP A 340 -3.15 2.96 -13.46
CA ASP A 340 -4.12 1.99 -13.98
C ASP A 340 -3.86 1.73 -15.47
N PHE A 341 -3.76 0.48 -15.95
CA PHE A 341 -3.63 0.17 -17.39
C PHE A 341 -4.91 -0.38 -17.99
N ALA A 342 -5.42 -1.49 -17.44
CA ALA A 342 -6.69 -2.09 -17.86
C ALA A 342 -7.58 -2.25 -16.63
N TRP A 343 -8.50 -1.29 -16.44
CA TRP A 343 -9.13 -1.06 -15.15
C TRP A 343 -10.65 -0.92 -15.21
N TYR A 344 -11.34 -1.13 -14.09
CA TYR A 344 -12.81 -1.18 -14.05
C TYR A 344 -13.50 0.19 -14.06
N HIS A 345 -12.74 1.30 -13.98
CA HIS A 345 -13.25 2.67 -14.12
C HIS A 345 -12.23 3.60 -14.79
N GLY A 346 -12.69 4.70 -15.40
CA GLY A 346 -11.82 5.71 -16.00
C GLY A 346 -11.54 6.93 -15.11
N GLN A 347 -11.62 6.81 -13.78
CA GLN A 347 -11.46 7.96 -12.87
C GLN A 347 -10.04 8.57 -12.88
N ARG A 348 -9.01 7.74 -13.11
CA ARG A 348 -7.60 8.14 -13.16
C ARG A 348 -7.03 7.78 -14.54
N PRO A 349 -7.49 8.42 -15.64
CA PRO A 349 -7.43 7.81 -16.96
C PRO A 349 -6.05 7.86 -17.64
N ARG A 350 -5.05 8.55 -17.10
CA ARG A 350 -3.71 8.68 -17.73
C ARG A 350 -2.92 7.38 -17.54
N THR A 351 -2.46 6.79 -18.64
CA THR A 351 -1.66 5.55 -18.63
C THR A 351 -0.81 5.44 -19.91
N GLY A 352 -0.21 4.29 -20.16
CA GLY A 352 0.63 4.04 -21.33
C GLY A 352 1.35 2.70 -21.26
N VAL A 353 2.16 2.43 -22.30
CA VAL A 353 3.21 1.41 -22.22
C VAL A 353 4.55 2.14 -22.14
N LEU A 354 5.34 1.84 -21.11
CA LEU A 354 6.72 2.29 -20.96
C LEU A 354 7.60 1.29 -21.71
N THR A 355 8.47 1.78 -22.59
CA THR A 355 9.52 0.97 -23.22
C THR A 355 10.87 1.47 -22.76
N VAL A 356 11.72 0.57 -22.27
CA VAL A 356 13.11 0.84 -21.87
C VAL A 356 14.05 0.08 -22.80
N ASP A 357 14.85 0.81 -23.57
CA ASP A 357 15.84 0.23 -24.47
C ASP A 357 17.19 0.10 -23.76
N LEU A 358 17.74 -1.12 -23.79
CA LEU A 358 19.02 -1.49 -23.17
C LEU A 358 20.07 -1.85 -24.22
N SER A 359 21.33 -1.58 -23.88
CA SER A 359 22.52 -2.07 -24.57
C SER A 359 23.37 -2.86 -23.56
N VAL A 360 23.68 -4.11 -23.87
CA VAL A 360 24.46 -5.02 -23.02
C VAL A 360 25.78 -5.38 -23.70
N ASP A 361 26.87 -5.09 -23.01
CA ASP A 361 28.26 -5.07 -23.51
C ASP A 361 29.17 -5.79 -22.50
N GLY A 362 29.40 -7.09 -22.72
CA GLY A 362 29.91 -7.97 -21.66
C GLY A 362 28.99 -7.97 -20.43
N ASP A 363 29.57 -7.74 -19.26
CA ASP A 363 28.85 -7.59 -17.98
C ASP A 363 28.25 -6.18 -17.78
N ARG A 364 28.41 -5.24 -18.74
CA ARG A 364 27.92 -3.85 -18.62
C ARG A 364 26.57 -3.68 -19.29
N VAL A 365 25.55 -3.35 -18.50
CA VAL A 365 24.26 -2.85 -18.99
C VAL A 365 24.34 -1.33 -19.17
N THR A 366 23.58 -0.77 -20.10
CA THR A 366 23.40 0.69 -20.25
C THR A 366 22.02 0.97 -20.82
N VAL A 367 21.25 1.84 -20.16
CA VAL A 367 19.97 2.36 -20.66
C VAL A 367 20.26 3.37 -21.78
N VAL A 368 19.72 3.10 -22.97
CA VAL A 368 20.00 3.88 -24.20
C VAL A 368 18.78 4.62 -24.75
N GLY A 369 17.59 4.37 -24.23
CA GLY A 369 16.38 5.13 -24.56
C GLY A 369 15.20 4.81 -23.62
N ASP A 370 14.29 5.76 -23.46
CA ASP A 370 12.96 5.56 -22.89
C ASP A 370 11.85 6.12 -23.81
N ASP A 371 10.79 5.35 -24.04
CA ASP A 371 9.56 5.79 -24.71
C ASP A 371 8.34 5.58 -23.81
N TRP A 372 7.35 6.47 -23.96
CA TRP A 372 6.09 6.40 -23.25
C TRP A 372 4.94 6.48 -24.26
N ALA A 373 4.47 5.31 -24.67
CA ALA A 373 3.35 5.15 -25.59
C ALA A 373 2.03 5.51 -24.87
N THR A 374 1.76 6.81 -24.74
CA THR A 374 0.65 7.39 -23.98
C THR A 374 -0.70 6.82 -24.39
N ALA A 375 -1.49 6.46 -23.38
CA ALA A 375 -2.82 5.91 -23.54
C ALA A 375 -3.78 6.48 -22.49
N ARG A 376 -5.08 6.28 -22.72
CA ARG A 376 -6.14 6.64 -21.79
C ARG A 376 -7.16 5.53 -21.60
N ILE A 377 -7.58 5.31 -20.36
CA ILE A 377 -8.70 4.43 -20.02
C ILE A 377 -10.01 5.16 -20.33
N PRO A 378 -11.00 4.53 -20.99
CA PRO A 378 -12.31 5.12 -21.20
C PRO A 378 -13.03 5.45 -19.89
N ALA A 379 -13.88 6.49 -19.85
CA ALA A 379 -14.53 6.95 -18.62
C ALA A 379 -15.27 5.84 -17.83
N GLY A 380 -15.90 4.89 -18.53
CA GLY A 380 -16.57 3.71 -17.96
C GLY A 380 -15.65 2.51 -17.66
N GLY A 381 -14.34 2.68 -17.66
CA GLY A 381 -13.36 1.60 -17.57
C GLY A 381 -13.14 0.84 -18.88
N GLY A 382 -12.40 -0.26 -18.78
CA GLY A 382 -12.04 -1.16 -19.89
C GLY A 382 -10.55 -1.09 -20.26
N VAL A 383 -10.26 -1.58 -21.47
CA VAL A 383 -8.90 -1.57 -22.04
C VAL A 383 -8.46 -0.17 -22.46
N PRO A 384 -7.17 0.17 -22.36
CA PRO A 384 -6.66 1.49 -22.70
C PRO A 384 -6.63 1.71 -24.21
N ARG A 385 -6.75 2.97 -24.63
CA ARG A 385 -6.67 3.41 -26.03
C ARG A 385 -5.54 4.43 -26.18
N PRO A 386 -4.83 4.50 -27.32
CA PRO A 386 -3.86 5.56 -27.58
C PRO A 386 -4.43 6.95 -27.25
N SER A 387 -3.63 7.82 -26.63
CA SER A 387 -4.11 9.15 -26.26
C SER A 387 -4.44 10.00 -27.49
N GLU A 388 -5.53 10.77 -27.40
CA GLU A 388 -5.89 11.80 -28.38
C GLU A 388 -5.01 13.06 -28.23
N THR A 389 -4.34 13.23 -27.09
CA THR A 389 -3.42 14.34 -26.80
C THR A 389 -2.03 13.81 -26.41
N PRO A 390 -1.39 12.97 -27.25
CA PRO A 390 -0.23 12.17 -26.83
C PRO A 390 0.94 13.06 -26.40
N ARG A 391 1.24 14.11 -27.17
CA ARG A 391 2.28 15.09 -26.83
C ARG A 391 2.10 15.69 -25.43
N GLN A 392 0.88 16.10 -25.06
CA GLN A 392 0.61 16.69 -23.75
C GLN A 392 0.72 15.67 -22.62
N ASP A 393 0.43 14.40 -22.90
CA ASP A 393 0.53 13.32 -21.93
C ASP A 393 1.98 12.83 -21.74
N THR A 394 2.79 12.86 -22.80
CA THR A 394 4.25 12.69 -22.72
C THR A 394 4.92 13.86 -22.00
N GLU A 395 4.59 15.12 -22.34
CA GLU A 395 5.09 16.31 -21.65
C GLU A 395 4.71 16.28 -20.15
N HIS A 396 3.49 15.86 -19.81
CA HIS A 396 3.07 15.66 -18.42
C HIS A 396 3.93 14.60 -17.70
N TRP A 397 4.08 13.40 -18.29
CA TRP A 397 4.87 12.31 -17.72
C TRP A 397 6.35 12.67 -17.54
N GLN A 398 6.95 13.34 -18.53
CA GLN A 398 8.33 13.84 -18.44
C GLN A 398 8.51 14.89 -17.33
N ASN A 399 7.52 15.74 -17.07
CA ASN A 399 7.57 16.73 -15.99
C ASN A 399 7.50 16.10 -14.59
N LEU A 400 6.88 14.92 -14.42
CA LEU A 400 6.84 14.21 -13.14
C LEU A 400 8.23 13.76 -12.63
N ARG A 401 9.24 13.69 -13.52
CA ARG A 401 10.65 13.45 -13.15
C ARG A 401 11.15 14.43 -12.08
N GLY A 402 10.68 15.68 -12.11
CA GLY A 402 11.12 16.75 -11.21
C GLY A 402 10.85 16.45 -9.74
N CYS A 403 9.63 16.04 -9.39
CA CYS A 403 9.30 15.62 -8.02
C CYS A 403 9.63 14.16 -7.71
N ALA A 404 9.97 13.35 -8.73
CA ALA A 404 10.50 12.01 -8.54
C ALA A 404 12.01 11.98 -8.25
N GLY A 405 12.71 13.12 -8.38
CA GLY A 405 14.15 13.23 -8.18
C GLY A 405 14.99 12.55 -9.26
N LEU A 406 14.43 12.24 -10.43
CA LEU A 406 15.06 11.43 -11.48
C LEU A 406 15.69 12.27 -12.60
N ALA A 407 16.84 11.82 -13.10
CA ALA A 407 17.47 12.40 -14.28
C ALA A 407 16.85 11.83 -15.58
N PRO A 408 16.86 12.54 -16.72
CA PRO A 408 16.46 11.94 -18.00
C PRO A 408 17.51 10.94 -18.50
N VAL A 409 17.11 10.00 -19.38
CA VAL A 409 18.05 9.13 -20.10
C VAL A 409 19.04 9.98 -20.90
N GLY A 410 20.30 9.55 -20.94
CA GLY A 410 21.40 10.33 -21.54
C GLY A 410 21.87 11.54 -20.73
N ALA A 411 21.40 11.74 -19.50
CA ALA A 411 21.98 12.71 -18.59
C ALA A 411 23.43 12.34 -18.20
N PRO A 412 24.32 13.34 -17.96
CA PRO A 412 25.65 13.09 -17.43
C PRO A 412 25.60 12.30 -16.12
N GLU A 413 26.55 11.36 -15.96
CA GLU A 413 26.78 10.50 -14.79
C GLU A 413 26.55 11.24 -13.47
N GLN A 414 27.25 12.35 -13.24
CA GLN A 414 27.08 13.18 -12.04
C GLN A 414 25.61 13.47 -11.67
N ARG A 415 24.73 13.78 -12.64
CA ARG A 415 23.31 14.08 -12.35
C ARG A 415 22.47 12.83 -12.06
N ARG A 416 22.87 11.68 -12.61
CA ARG A 416 22.27 10.38 -12.30
C ARG A 416 22.69 9.94 -10.90
N ASP A 417 23.94 10.19 -10.54
CA ASP A 417 24.45 9.95 -9.18
C ASP A 417 23.93 10.97 -8.18
N ASP A 418 23.61 12.21 -8.57
CA ASP A 418 22.95 13.19 -7.70
C ASP A 418 21.52 12.73 -7.38
N ALA A 419 20.80 12.16 -8.35
CA ALA A 419 19.51 11.51 -8.13
C ALA A 419 19.64 10.34 -7.14
N LEU A 420 20.61 9.44 -7.36
CA LEU A 420 20.87 8.32 -6.45
C LEU A 420 21.28 8.81 -5.06
N ARG A 421 22.21 9.76 -4.94
CA ARG A 421 22.63 10.36 -3.66
C ARG A 421 21.48 11.04 -2.94
N THR A 422 20.54 11.66 -3.64
CA THR A 422 19.38 12.32 -3.01
C THR A 422 18.40 11.28 -2.43
N ALA A 423 18.18 10.18 -3.12
CA ALA A 423 17.29 9.10 -2.66
C ALA A 423 17.94 8.16 -1.63
N SER A 424 19.26 7.91 -1.75
CA SER A 424 20.07 7.06 -0.86
C SER A 424 20.64 7.82 0.33
N ALA A 425 20.58 9.16 0.34
CA ALA A 425 20.97 9.94 1.51
C ALA A 425 20.19 9.42 2.73
N PRO A 426 20.86 9.14 3.85
CA PRO A 426 20.16 8.84 5.09
C PRO A 426 19.38 10.08 5.48
N ARG A 427 18.09 10.08 5.16
CA ARG A 427 17.23 11.23 5.40
C ARG A 427 17.05 11.39 6.91
N THR A 428 17.70 12.42 7.44
CA THR A 428 17.06 13.33 8.37
C THR A 428 15.88 13.95 7.62
N ASP A 429 14.72 13.29 7.68
CA ASP A 429 13.55 13.54 6.82
C ASP A 429 13.24 15.03 6.73
N ASP A 430 13.37 15.63 5.54
CA ASP A 430 13.16 17.07 5.28
C ASP A 430 13.89 18.06 6.22
N GLY A 431 15.00 17.64 6.85
CA GLY A 431 15.71 18.44 7.86
C GLY A 431 15.06 18.42 9.25
N LEU A 432 14.00 17.63 9.41
CA LEU A 432 13.49 17.12 10.67
C LEU A 432 14.49 16.05 11.20
N PRO A 433 14.64 15.88 12.53
CA PRO A 433 15.22 14.67 13.09
C PRO A 433 14.28 13.48 12.86
N ALA A 434 14.76 12.26 13.09
CA ALA A 434 13.89 11.09 13.17
C ALA A 434 12.79 11.30 14.22
N TYR A 435 11.58 10.78 13.98
CA TYR A 435 10.44 10.95 14.87
C TYR A 435 10.72 10.39 16.28
N GLU A 436 10.72 11.26 17.29
CA GLU A 436 10.76 10.86 18.71
C GLU A 436 9.38 10.98 19.36
N ALA A 437 9.06 9.99 20.19
CA ALA A 437 7.83 9.93 20.97
C ALA A 437 8.05 9.29 22.35
N GLN A 438 7.26 9.72 23.33
CA GLN A 438 7.28 9.25 24.71
C GLN A 438 5.84 9.14 25.24
N VAL A 439 5.54 8.03 25.92
CA VAL A 439 4.24 7.74 26.55
C VAL A 439 4.45 7.65 28.06
N ASP A 440 4.03 8.69 28.78
CA ASP A 440 4.13 8.77 30.24
C ASP A 440 2.78 8.50 30.92
N GLU A 441 2.78 7.90 32.12
CA GLU A 441 1.70 8.13 33.09
C GLU A 441 1.59 9.63 33.39
N LEU A 442 0.37 10.17 33.59
CA LEU A 442 0.19 11.60 33.87
C LEU A 442 1.07 12.07 35.05
N PRO A 443 2.11 12.92 34.83
CA PRO A 443 3.02 13.31 35.90
C PRO A 443 2.28 14.10 36.98
N PRO A 444 2.71 14.08 38.27
CA PRO A 444 1.98 14.76 39.36
C PRO A 444 1.74 16.26 39.14
N ALA A 445 2.62 16.94 38.39
CA ALA A 445 2.44 18.35 38.00
C ALA A 445 1.39 18.56 36.89
N VAL A 446 1.15 17.56 36.04
CA VAL A 446 0.11 17.57 35.01
C VAL A 446 -1.24 17.17 35.62
N ARG A 447 -1.29 16.13 36.47
CA ARG A 447 -2.50 15.76 37.24
C ARG A 447 -3.08 16.97 37.99
N ARG A 448 -2.27 17.64 38.83
CA ARG A 448 -2.67 18.87 39.56
C ARG A 448 -3.09 20.04 38.67
N ARG A 449 -2.73 20.03 37.38
CA ARG A 449 -3.09 21.07 36.42
C ARG A 449 -4.42 20.76 35.73
N MET A 450 -4.72 19.48 35.49
CA MET A 450 -5.96 19.01 34.87
C MET A 450 -7.13 19.01 35.86
N THR A 451 -6.89 18.66 37.12
CA THR A 451 -7.91 18.66 38.19
C THR A 451 -8.56 20.04 38.33
N GLY A 452 -9.89 20.10 38.16
CA GLY A 452 -10.67 21.35 38.18
C GLY A 452 -10.63 22.14 36.86
N VAL A 453 -9.84 21.73 35.87
CA VAL A 453 -9.62 22.43 34.59
C VAL A 453 -10.14 21.58 33.43
N SER A 454 -9.31 20.66 32.87
CA SER A 454 -9.74 19.72 31.84
C SER A 454 -10.35 18.43 32.39
N HIS A 455 -10.31 18.22 33.71
CA HIS A 455 -10.76 17.02 34.40
C HIS A 455 -11.46 17.38 35.72
N GLN A 456 -12.73 17.02 35.85
CA GLN A 456 -13.56 17.17 37.04
C GLN A 456 -13.72 15.79 37.71
N PRO A 457 -13.10 15.53 38.88
CA PRO A 457 -12.97 14.18 39.44
C PRO A 457 -14.27 13.38 39.56
N ASP A 458 -15.36 14.03 39.98
CA ASP A 458 -16.65 13.39 40.26
C ASP A 458 -17.61 13.40 39.04
N GLN A 459 -17.15 13.83 37.86
CA GLN A 459 -17.99 14.04 36.67
C GLN A 459 -17.41 13.45 35.37
N CYS A 460 -16.12 13.11 35.34
CA CYS A 460 -15.47 12.57 34.14
C CYS A 460 -15.62 11.04 34.06
N PRO A 461 -15.78 10.47 32.85
CA PRO A 461 -16.04 9.04 32.68
C PRO A 461 -14.80 8.15 32.80
N VAL A 462 -13.60 8.73 32.99
CA VAL A 462 -12.31 8.02 33.11
C VAL A 462 -11.42 8.72 34.15
N SER A 463 -10.64 7.93 34.89
CA SER A 463 -9.66 8.39 35.89
C SER A 463 -8.44 9.05 35.25
N LEU A 464 -7.73 9.89 36.01
CA LEU A 464 -6.38 10.36 35.65
C LEU A 464 -5.34 9.22 35.58
N ASP A 465 -5.64 8.05 36.12
CA ASP A 465 -4.78 6.85 36.02
C ASP A 465 -4.94 6.12 34.68
N GLU A 466 -6.10 6.24 34.03
CA GLU A 466 -6.42 5.62 32.74
C GLU A 466 -5.94 6.47 31.54
N LEU A 467 -5.34 7.63 31.83
CA LEU A 467 -4.83 8.58 30.84
C LEU A 467 -3.31 8.52 30.73
N ARG A 468 -2.79 8.79 29.53
CA ARG A 468 -1.35 8.94 29.26
C ARG A 468 -1.04 10.32 28.71
N LEU A 469 0.10 10.86 29.12
CA LEU A 469 0.70 12.04 28.49
C LEU A 469 1.59 11.56 27.36
N LEU A 470 1.25 11.97 26.14
CA LEU A 470 2.07 11.73 24.96
C LEU A 470 2.87 13.00 24.69
N THR A 471 4.19 12.86 24.64
CA THR A 471 5.09 13.84 24.02
C THR A 471 5.53 13.26 22.68
N VAL A 472 5.13 13.90 21.59
CA VAL A 472 5.39 13.44 20.22
C VAL A 472 5.97 14.58 19.41
N ASP A 473 6.90 14.30 18.51
CA ASP A 473 7.27 15.29 17.50
C ASP A 473 6.16 15.54 16.47
N ARG A 474 6.21 16.70 15.82
CA ARG A 474 5.32 17.10 14.74
C ARG A 474 6.02 18.11 13.85
N VAL A 475 5.70 18.10 12.57
CA VAL A 475 6.11 19.16 11.65
C VAL A 475 5.34 20.43 12.00
N ALA A 476 6.01 21.58 12.04
CA ALA A 476 5.35 22.88 12.18
C ALA A 476 5.12 23.55 10.81
N PHE A 477 4.25 24.56 10.77
CA PHE A 477 3.95 25.37 9.58
C PHE A 477 5.13 26.20 9.02
N ASP A 478 6.33 26.05 9.59
CA ASP A 478 7.59 26.61 9.10
C ASP A 478 8.55 25.51 8.60
N GLY A 479 8.04 24.29 8.40
CA GLY A 479 8.81 23.11 7.99
C GLY A 479 9.65 22.48 9.10
N SER A 480 9.70 23.05 10.30
CA SER A 480 10.63 22.59 11.34
C SER A 480 9.97 21.67 12.37
N ALA A 481 10.68 20.61 12.79
CA ALA A 481 10.22 19.71 13.84
C ALA A 481 10.09 20.44 15.18
N LYS A 482 9.02 20.16 15.90
CA LYS A 482 8.74 20.71 17.23
C LYS A 482 7.89 19.74 18.03
N GLN A 483 8.33 19.36 19.23
CA GLN A 483 7.50 18.59 20.14
C GLN A 483 6.10 19.21 20.34
N GLY A 484 5.11 18.33 20.38
CA GLY A 484 3.74 18.53 20.80
C GLY A 484 3.48 17.74 22.08
N ARG A 485 2.44 18.14 22.83
CA ARG A 485 1.93 17.33 23.95
C ARG A 485 0.42 17.23 23.92
N ILE A 486 -0.05 16.00 24.04
CA ILE A 486 -1.46 15.59 24.02
C ILE A 486 -1.69 14.59 25.16
N VAL A 487 -2.93 14.50 25.65
CA VAL A 487 -3.34 13.44 26.58
C VAL A 487 -4.44 12.63 25.91
N VAL A 488 -4.35 11.30 26.03
CA VAL A 488 -5.33 10.33 25.49
C VAL A 488 -5.54 9.19 26.49
N HIS A 489 -6.52 8.33 26.23
CA HIS A 489 -6.74 7.11 26.98
C HIS A 489 -5.58 6.12 26.77
N GLN A 490 -5.22 5.36 27.80
CA GLN A 490 -4.10 4.41 27.76
C GLN A 490 -4.24 3.37 26.63
N ASP A 491 -5.45 2.83 26.41
CA ASP A 491 -5.74 1.82 25.36
C ASP A 491 -5.48 2.31 23.93
N VAL A 492 -5.30 3.61 23.71
CA VAL A 492 -4.98 4.20 22.39
C VAL A 492 -3.66 4.98 22.42
N ALA A 493 -2.87 4.90 23.48
CA ALA A 493 -1.66 5.71 23.64
C ALA A 493 -0.60 5.38 22.56
N ASP A 494 -0.19 4.11 22.47
CA ASP A 494 0.81 3.67 21.49
C ASP A 494 0.29 3.84 20.04
N GLU A 495 -1.00 3.56 19.83
CA GLU A 495 -1.67 3.74 18.55
C GLU A 495 -1.68 5.22 18.09
N VAL A 496 -1.84 6.17 19.02
CA VAL A 496 -1.78 7.61 18.73
C VAL A 496 -0.34 8.08 18.52
N VAL A 497 0.66 7.42 19.13
CA VAL A 497 2.07 7.64 18.79
C VAL A 497 2.35 7.23 17.35
N ASP A 498 1.89 6.04 16.90
CA ASP A 498 2.05 5.61 15.51
C ASP A 498 1.36 6.57 14.53
N ILE A 499 0.14 7.03 14.86
CA ILE A 499 -0.62 8.00 14.05
C ILE A 499 0.17 9.30 13.87
N PHE A 500 0.78 9.83 14.95
CA PHE A 500 1.59 11.05 14.81
C PHE A 500 2.93 10.80 14.12
N GLY A 501 3.47 9.58 14.17
CA GLY A 501 4.64 9.17 13.37
C GLY A 501 4.34 9.20 11.86
N GLU A 502 3.27 8.53 11.42
CA GLU A 502 2.86 8.55 9.99
C GLU A 502 2.51 9.96 9.49
N ILE A 503 1.95 10.81 10.36
CA ILE A 503 1.66 12.22 10.04
C ILE A 503 2.94 13.06 9.97
N TYR A 504 3.99 12.71 10.74
CA TYR A 504 5.30 13.36 10.74
C TYR A 504 6.13 12.96 9.52
N ASP A 505 6.27 11.65 9.26
CA ASP A 505 6.97 11.08 8.11
C ASP A 505 6.33 11.51 6.77
N ALA A 506 5.03 11.83 6.77
CA ALA A 506 4.31 12.42 5.63
C ALA A 506 4.40 13.96 5.55
N GLY A 507 5.24 14.61 6.36
CA GLY A 507 5.50 16.06 6.30
C GLY A 507 4.34 16.97 6.75
N PHE A 508 3.25 16.43 7.30
CA PHE A 508 2.01 17.19 7.45
C PHE A 508 2.08 18.22 8.60
N PRO A 509 1.91 19.53 8.32
CA PRO A 509 2.18 20.56 9.32
C PRO A 509 1.06 20.67 10.36
N ILE A 510 1.39 20.47 11.63
CA ILE A 510 0.50 20.71 12.79
C ILE A 510 0.90 22.04 13.45
N ARG A 511 -0.03 23.00 13.49
CA ARG A 511 0.26 24.39 13.90
C ARG A 511 0.69 24.50 15.36
N ARG A 512 0.07 23.70 16.23
CA ARG A 512 0.34 23.65 17.67
C ARG A 512 -0.31 22.40 18.25
N MET A 513 0.36 21.76 19.19
CA MET A 513 -0.21 20.69 20.01
C MET A 513 0.18 20.95 21.47
N ARG A 514 -0.81 21.31 22.29
CA ARG A 514 -0.66 21.57 23.73
C ARG A 514 -1.91 21.06 24.45
N LEU A 515 -1.73 20.61 25.70
CA LEU A 515 -2.82 20.27 26.61
C LEU A 515 -3.82 21.44 26.72
N VAL A 516 -5.11 21.12 26.81
CA VAL A 516 -6.20 22.12 26.82
C VAL A 516 -6.16 23.03 28.05
N ASP A 517 -5.46 22.62 29.11
CA ASP A 517 -5.10 23.42 30.29
C ASP A 517 -4.17 24.61 29.98
N ALA A 518 -3.64 24.72 28.76
CA ALA A 518 -2.99 25.94 28.25
C ALA A 518 -4.01 27.05 27.93
N TYR A 519 -5.28 26.67 27.80
CA TYR A 519 -6.41 27.55 27.50
C TYR A 519 -7.42 27.61 28.66
N GLY A 520 -7.26 26.75 29.67
CA GLY A 520 -8.10 26.68 30.87
C GLY A 520 -9.34 25.80 30.69
N GLY A 521 -9.23 24.69 29.94
CA GLY A 521 -10.37 23.83 29.59
C GLY A 521 -11.25 24.38 28.46
N ASP A 522 -11.21 25.70 28.20
CA ASP A 522 -11.93 26.38 27.12
C ASP A 522 -11.50 25.83 25.74
N ASP A 523 -12.31 24.91 25.26
CA ASP A 523 -12.25 24.24 23.98
C ASP A 523 -12.32 25.22 22.80
N ASN A 524 -13.20 26.23 22.88
CA ASN A 524 -13.31 27.27 21.88
C ASN A 524 -12.03 28.13 21.81
N ARG A 525 -11.32 28.33 22.93
CA ARG A 525 -10.02 28.99 22.96
C ARG A 525 -8.90 28.09 22.45
N SER A 526 -8.97 26.78 22.67
CA SER A 526 -8.08 25.79 22.02
C SER A 526 -8.23 25.83 20.50
N MET A 527 -9.46 25.69 19.98
CA MET A 527 -9.75 25.72 18.55
C MET A 527 -9.37 27.07 17.91
N ARG A 528 -9.76 28.21 18.49
CA ARG A 528 -9.34 29.55 17.99
C ARG A 528 -7.81 29.72 17.97
N ALA A 529 -7.09 29.08 18.89
CA ALA A 529 -5.63 29.09 18.91
C ALA A 529 -4.98 28.18 17.83
N ASN A 530 -5.79 27.44 17.06
CA ASN A 530 -5.38 26.40 16.11
C ASN A 530 -4.52 25.32 16.79
N ASN A 531 -5.06 24.75 17.86
CA ASN A 531 -4.38 23.77 18.70
C ASN A 531 -4.98 22.38 18.47
N THR A 532 -4.14 21.44 18.04
CA THR A 532 -4.45 20.00 18.09
C THR A 532 -4.55 19.56 19.55
N SER A 533 -5.68 18.93 19.90
CA SER A 533 -6.02 18.53 21.27
C SER A 533 -6.69 17.17 21.32
N GLY A 534 -6.38 16.41 22.38
CA GLY A 534 -6.99 15.12 22.70
C GLY A 534 -7.98 15.27 23.85
N TYR A 535 -7.70 14.64 24.98
CA TYR A 535 -8.54 14.67 26.19
C TYR A 535 -9.00 16.07 26.61
N ASN A 536 -10.31 16.23 26.77
CA ASN A 536 -10.95 17.36 27.42
C ASN A 536 -12.31 16.90 27.98
N CYS A 537 -12.47 16.91 29.30
CA CYS A 537 -13.71 16.46 29.94
C CYS A 537 -14.81 17.52 29.80
N ARG A 538 -15.58 17.42 28.72
CA ARG A 538 -16.69 18.32 28.37
C ARG A 538 -17.85 17.57 27.71
N THR A 539 -19.01 18.21 27.69
CA THR A 539 -20.10 17.82 26.79
C THR A 539 -19.84 18.30 25.35
N VAL A 540 -20.66 17.83 24.42
CA VAL A 540 -20.76 18.39 23.06
C VAL A 540 -21.54 19.71 23.13
N ALA A 541 -21.02 20.75 22.48
CA ALA A 541 -21.55 22.11 22.59
C ALA A 541 -23.06 22.19 22.31
N GLY A 542 -23.81 22.82 23.23
CA GLY A 542 -25.27 22.92 23.15
C GLY A 542 -26.04 21.66 23.61
N THR A 543 -25.36 20.68 24.23
CA THR A 543 -25.98 19.45 24.74
C THR A 543 -25.40 19.02 26.10
N ASP A 544 -26.11 18.15 26.80
CA ASP A 544 -25.64 17.47 28.02
C ASP A 544 -24.86 16.17 27.72
N ARG A 545 -24.71 15.79 26.43
CA ARG A 545 -24.02 14.55 26.03
C ARG A 545 -22.50 14.72 26.16
N LEU A 546 -21.83 13.83 26.90
CA LEU A 546 -20.37 13.79 26.95
C LEU A 546 -19.76 13.66 25.54
N SER A 547 -18.68 14.40 25.30
CA SER A 547 -17.89 14.31 24.07
C SER A 547 -16.93 13.13 24.13
N ASN A 548 -16.53 12.58 22.98
CA ASN A 548 -15.51 11.51 22.91
C ASN A 548 -14.14 12.00 23.47
N HIS A 549 -13.90 13.32 23.51
CA HIS A 549 -12.76 13.91 24.21
C HIS A 549 -12.79 13.68 25.73
N ALA A 550 -13.97 13.51 26.35
CA ALA A 550 -14.09 13.24 27.78
C ALA A 550 -13.65 11.81 28.16
N PHE A 551 -13.62 10.89 27.19
CA PHE A 551 -13.11 9.53 27.32
C PHE A 551 -11.65 9.40 26.89
N GLY A 552 -11.02 10.48 26.39
CA GLY A 552 -9.65 10.44 25.88
C GLY A 552 -9.46 9.70 24.55
N ARG A 553 -10.55 9.39 23.83
CA ARG A 553 -10.56 8.64 22.56
C ARG A 553 -10.98 9.50 21.36
N ALA A 554 -10.67 10.80 21.41
CA ALA A 554 -10.86 11.74 20.31
C ALA A 554 -9.70 12.72 20.18
N ILE A 555 -9.41 13.15 18.96
CA ILE A 555 -8.35 14.11 18.62
C ILE A 555 -8.87 15.07 17.55
N ASP A 556 -8.71 16.37 17.80
CA ASP A 556 -8.95 17.43 16.80
C ASP A 556 -7.63 17.85 16.15
N ILE A 557 -7.57 17.96 14.80
CA ILE A 557 -6.36 18.30 14.04
C ILE A 557 -6.50 19.65 13.32
N ASN A 558 -5.61 20.60 13.60
CA ASN A 558 -5.60 21.97 13.03
C ASN A 558 -7.01 22.61 12.88
N PRO A 559 -7.74 22.89 13.99
CA PRO A 559 -9.11 23.41 13.97
C PRO A 559 -9.41 24.59 13.02
N ARG A 560 -8.43 25.46 12.69
CA ARG A 560 -8.64 26.57 11.74
C ARG A 560 -8.53 26.18 10.27
N GLN A 561 -7.80 25.13 9.93
CA GLN A 561 -7.76 24.55 8.58
C GLN A 561 -8.90 23.55 8.37
N ASN A 562 -9.39 22.96 9.46
CA ASN A 562 -10.35 21.87 9.43
C ASN A 562 -11.56 22.21 10.33
N PRO A 563 -12.30 23.28 10.03
CA PRO A 563 -13.40 23.72 10.89
C PRO A 563 -14.52 22.69 11.01
N TYR A 564 -15.31 22.84 12.07
CA TYR A 564 -16.66 22.31 12.13
C TYR A 564 -17.63 23.29 11.46
N VAL A 565 -18.27 22.87 10.37
CA VAL A 565 -19.23 23.68 9.61
C VAL A 565 -20.65 23.27 9.96
N THR A 566 -21.47 24.22 10.42
CA THR A 566 -22.87 23.98 10.80
C THR A 566 -23.81 24.98 10.11
N SER A 567 -25.11 24.70 10.13
CA SER A 567 -26.15 25.67 9.74
C SER A 567 -26.15 26.96 10.59
N SER A 568 -25.50 26.96 11.75
CA SER A 568 -25.32 28.13 12.62
C SER A 568 -24.02 28.91 12.37
N GLY A 569 -23.13 28.41 11.49
CA GLY A 569 -21.86 29.03 11.13
C GLY A 569 -20.66 28.10 11.23
N VAL A 570 -19.47 28.68 11.03
CA VAL A 570 -18.17 27.98 11.02
C VAL A 570 -17.50 28.12 12.38
N GLN A 571 -17.06 26.99 12.94
CA GLN A 571 -16.32 26.92 14.20
C GLN A 571 -14.91 26.35 13.96
N PRO A 572 -13.84 26.91 14.56
CA PRO A 572 -13.81 28.13 15.37
C PRO A 572 -14.00 29.40 14.53
N ARG A 573 -14.52 30.46 15.16
CA ARG A 573 -14.65 31.79 14.54
C ARG A 573 -13.33 32.24 13.90
N GLY A 574 -13.36 32.63 12.62
CA GLY A 574 -12.18 32.98 11.85
C GLY A 574 -11.52 31.79 11.14
N ALA A 575 -12.19 30.64 11.03
CA ALA A 575 -11.83 29.52 10.15
C ALA A 575 -12.65 29.53 8.83
N ASP A 576 -13.46 30.57 8.61
CA ASP A 576 -14.47 30.69 7.57
C ASP A 576 -13.90 30.48 6.15
N GLY A 577 -12.66 30.92 5.90
CA GLY A 577 -11.95 30.71 4.64
C GLY A 577 -11.50 29.26 4.35
N PHE A 578 -11.73 28.32 5.27
CA PHE A 578 -11.43 26.89 5.12
C PHE A 578 -12.68 25.98 5.16
N ALA A 579 -13.88 26.56 5.24
CA ALA A 579 -15.13 25.81 5.17
C ALA A 579 -15.28 25.06 3.84
N GLU A 580 -15.08 25.77 2.73
CA GLU A 580 -15.13 25.26 1.35
C GLU A 580 -13.75 24.81 0.82
N ALA A 581 -12.80 24.50 1.69
CA ALA A 581 -11.47 24.02 1.27
C ALA A 581 -11.61 22.66 0.53
N PRO A 582 -10.79 22.38 -0.51
CA PRO A 582 -10.87 21.11 -1.22
C PRO A 582 -10.35 19.95 -0.36
N ARG A 583 -11.18 18.90 -0.17
CA ARG A 583 -10.91 17.76 0.72
C ARG A 583 -10.85 16.41 0.01
N GLN A 584 -10.21 16.37 -1.17
CA GLN A 584 -9.96 15.14 -1.94
C GLN A 584 -8.45 15.03 -2.25
N ALA A 585 -7.87 13.83 -2.15
CA ALA A 585 -6.47 13.61 -2.50
C ALA A 585 -6.17 14.07 -3.94
N GLY A 586 -5.01 14.72 -4.13
CA GLY A 586 -4.58 15.27 -5.42
C GLY A 586 -5.22 16.62 -5.80
N ALA A 587 -6.16 17.16 -5.03
CA ALA A 587 -6.61 18.54 -5.17
C ALA A 587 -5.58 19.54 -4.61
N ASP A 588 -5.68 20.80 -5.02
CA ASP A 588 -4.82 21.89 -4.57
C ASP A 588 -5.30 22.43 -3.20
N ALA A 589 -4.91 21.73 -2.13
CA ALA A 589 -5.31 22.02 -0.76
C ALA A 589 -4.17 22.73 0.01
N ALA A 590 -4.51 23.77 0.77
CA ALA A 590 -3.55 24.55 1.54
C ALA A 590 -2.99 23.78 2.76
N ASP A 591 -1.80 24.18 3.21
CA ASP A 591 -1.07 23.55 4.33
C ASP A 591 -1.93 23.28 5.56
N GLY A 592 -1.90 22.02 6.02
CA GLY A 592 -2.61 21.55 7.22
C GLY A 592 -4.11 21.29 7.03
N VAL A 593 -4.65 21.40 5.82
CA VAL A 593 -6.01 20.95 5.45
C VAL A 593 -6.02 19.44 5.25
N ILE A 594 -6.95 18.75 5.91
CA ILE A 594 -7.13 17.30 5.78
C ILE A 594 -8.02 16.99 4.57
N VAL A 595 -7.56 16.04 3.75
CA VAL A 595 -8.21 15.57 2.51
C VAL A 595 -8.51 14.08 2.58
N ARG A 596 -9.60 13.62 1.93
CA ARG A 596 -9.94 12.21 1.82
C ARG A 596 -8.86 11.46 1.05
N GLY A 597 -8.35 10.36 1.62
CA GLY A 597 -7.21 9.59 1.09
C GLY A 597 -5.83 10.20 1.36
N GLY A 598 -5.74 11.34 2.07
CA GLY A 598 -4.48 11.93 2.49
C GLY A 598 -3.92 11.32 3.78
N PRO A 599 -2.63 11.57 4.11
CA PRO A 599 -1.91 10.85 5.17
C PRO A 599 -2.61 10.89 6.53
N VAL A 600 -3.12 12.06 6.95
CA VAL A 600 -3.86 12.18 8.23
C VAL A 600 -5.12 11.32 8.25
N MET A 601 -5.92 11.30 7.18
CA MET A 601 -7.09 10.43 7.14
C MET A 601 -6.67 8.96 7.20
N ASN A 602 -5.66 8.57 6.41
CA ASN A 602 -5.23 7.19 6.30
C ASN A 602 -4.71 6.68 7.65
N ALA A 603 -3.79 7.42 8.29
CA ALA A 603 -3.18 7.08 9.57
C ALA A 603 -4.20 6.84 10.70
N PHE A 604 -5.23 7.69 10.80
CA PHE A 604 -6.33 7.49 11.75
C PHE A 604 -7.26 6.33 11.34
N THR A 605 -7.73 6.31 10.09
CA THR A 605 -8.81 5.38 9.67
C THR A 605 -8.36 3.93 9.51
N ILE A 606 -7.10 3.66 9.15
CA ILE A 606 -6.51 2.30 9.14
C ILE A 606 -6.58 1.65 10.54
N ARG A 607 -6.42 2.45 11.59
CA ARG A 607 -6.54 2.05 13.01
C ARG A 607 -7.99 2.04 13.52
N GLY A 608 -8.98 2.16 12.62
CA GLY A 608 -10.40 2.10 12.96
C GLY A 608 -10.97 3.37 13.61
N TRP A 609 -10.27 4.50 13.55
CA TRP A 609 -10.85 5.79 13.96
C TRP A 609 -11.85 6.27 12.91
N SER A 610 -12.94 6.88 13.36
CA SER A 610 -13.90 7.59 12.50
C SER A 610 -13.48 9.05 12.32
N TRP A 611 -13.72 9.64 11.14
CA TRP A 611 -13.44 11.04 10.83
C TRP A 611 -14.76 11.82 10.66
N GLY A 612 -14.87 12.98 11.31
CA GLY A 612 -16.09 13.80 11.36
C GLY A 612 -16.49 14.50 10.05
N ALA A 613 -15.73 14.32 8.97
CA ALA A 613 -15.97 14.98 7.68
C ALA A 613 -17.34 14.70 7.05
N ASP A 614 -17.97 13.57 7.35
CA ASP A 614 -19.31 13.23 6.87
C ASP A 614 -20.42 14.04 7.58
N PHE A 615 -20.09 14.66 8.72
CA PHE A 615 -20.90 15.66 9.44
C PHE A 615 -20.32 17.08 9.33
N ALA A 616 -19.38 17.29 8.41
CA ALA A 616 -18.59 18.51 8.23
C ALA A 616 -17.80 18.99 9.47
N ASP A 617 -17.46 18.07 10.39
CA ASP A 617 -16.52 18.31 11.49
C ASP A 617 -15.12 17.86 11.07
N TYR A 618 -14.45 18.68 10.26
CA TYR A 618 -13.27 18.25 9.51
C TYR A 618 -12.01 18.04 10.37
N GLN A 619 -11.97 18.61 11.57
CA GLN A 619 -10.88 18.45 12.55
C GLN A 619 -10.93 17.09 13.25
N HIS A 620 -12.12 16.53 13.42
CA HIS A 620 -12.42 15.61 14.51
C HIS A 620 -12.22 14.14 14.11
N PHE A 621 -11.35 13.45 14.83
CA PHE A 621 -11.22 11.99 14.77
C PHE A 621 -11.62 11.39 16.11
N ALA A 622 -12.37 10.29 16.10
CA ALA A 622 -12.70 9.55 17.31
C ALA A 622 -12.81 8.04 17.11
N LYS A 623 -12.41 7.29 18.13
CA LYS A 623 -12.51 5.83 18.21
C LYS A 623 -13.43 5.47 19.38
N ASN A 624 -14.50 4.73 19.08
CA ASN A 624 -15.51 4.33 20.08
C ASN A 624 -15.09 3.00 20.71
#